data_AF-F9QE01-F1
#
_entry.id   AF-F9QE01-F1
#
_cell.length_a   1.000
_cell.length_b   1.000
_cell.length_c   1.000
_cell.angle_alpha   90.00
_cell.angle_beta   90.00
_cell.angle_gamma   90.00
#
_symmetry.space_group_name_H-M   'P 1'
#
loop_
_entity.id
_entity.type
_entity.pdbx_description
1 polymer ?
#
loop_
_entity_poly.entity_id
_entity_poly.type
_entity_poly.pdbx_seq_one_letter_code
_entity_poly.pdbx_strand_id
1 'polypeptide(L)'
;MDIKNKLFEIANNTSIKSETIKIVVITIISVAVAVLLAAIVYLVLQLVVKLIYEKTNNLKTSVNKKVQKISNIMTRFENVRKRKNDSIISYKELSELNRNIILETDVIKEIYQKMNELYSIKNLSNLVKNYKKIVANNKKLDELTVKFFDISKELNEKWNTIDEIWSKMYEIITNLRQYSNLNRFKLVNSFEYIIEQINLISQELNTVENKKVSADFDNLDFIINDLQNKMHQLIIWIDKAANFEWSLYNNLPDVLKNNKNNIYLSNLKNDIIKLQKNLKVENCESTEKKLRQIYKLIFELYTNKNNKKIIVENIKVYFEVFKEIYEYVKLAKFDLSVKDQINELFENINKSYEIIQKCDDKNYQDLFNNINFFLNNCSQALRLVEENITNKEKDNQVKQNFIEYFENTKSLYYQLLNVDILENEVSEIELNKLKEIHLAYSKALDNKFIEVDEINSIMDAWKSQLIYIINLYSQARWYKDSFEFIYDRINQLKNSTINNEIIENAINLYNDKKYNQAFKEILEIYQKKERHNNV
;
A
#
# COMPACT_ATOMS: atom_id res chain seq x y z
N MET A 1 -6.22 -20.92 102.69
CA MET A 1 -6.02 -19.63 101.99
C MET A 1 -4.56 -19.61 101.57
N ASP A 2 -4.15 -19.48 100.30
CA ASP A 2 -4.63 -18.45 99.39
C ASP A 2 -4.26 -18.72 97.90
N ILE A 3 -4.39 -19.98 97.45
CA ILE A 3 -4.14 -20.36 96.05
C ILE A 3 -5.23 -19.77 95.13
N LYS A 4 -6.45 -19.59 95.65
CA LYS A 4 -7.60 -19.07 94.90
C LYS A 4 -7.43 -17.58 94.56
N ASN A 5 -6.89 -16.78 95.48
CA ASN A 5 -6.60 -15.36 95.23
C ASN A 5 -5.44 -15.19 94.25
N LYS A 6 -4.35 -15.97 94.36
CA LYS A 6 -3.25 -15.94 93.37
C LYS A 6 -3.69 -16.39 91.97
N LEU A 7 -4.57 -17.38 91.86
CA LEU A 7 -5.11 -17.81 90.56
C LEU A 7 -6.05 -16.75 89.95
N PHE A 8 -6.84 -16.05 90.76
CA PHE A 8 -7.67 -14.93 90.29
C PHE A 8 -6.83 -13.73 89.85
N GLU A 9 -5.75 -13.42 90.57
CA GLU A 9 -4.86 -12.31 90.24
C GLU A 9 -4.02 -12.60 88.98
N ILE A 10 -3.57 -13.85 88.79
CA ILE A 10 -2.90 -14.30 87.57
C ILE A 10 -3.89 -14.32 86.39
N ALA A 11 -5.13 -14.79 86.58
CA ALA A 11 -6.18 -14.82 85.55
C ALA A 11 -6.64 -13.41 85.14
N ASN A 12 -6.80 -12.47 86.09
CA ASN A 12 -7.14 -11.08 85.78
C ASN A 12 -5.96 -10.35 85.10
N ASN A 13 -4.72 -10.55 85.55
CA ASN A 13 -3.55 -9.94 84.88
C ASN A 13 -3.29 -10.53 83.48
N THR A 14 -3.60 -11.80 83.23
CA THR A 14 -3.53 -12.38 81.87
C THR A 14 -4.71 -12.00 81.00
N SER A 15 -5.92 -11.86 81.56
CA SER A 15 -7.12 -11.37 80.85
C SER A 15 -6.96 -9.92 80.40
N ILE A 16 -6.54 -9.03 81.31
CA ILE A 16 -6.31 -7.61 81.02
C ILE A 16 -5.12 -7.43 80.07
N LYS A 17 -4.02 -8.18 80.25
CA LYS A 17 -2.93 -8.18 79.26
C LYS A 17 -3.39 -8.72 77.90
N SER A 18 -4.23 -9.75 77.86
CA SER A 18 -4.80 -10.31 76.62
C SER A 18 -5.68 -9.31 75.89
N GLU A 19 -6.57 -8.58 76.57
CA GLU A 19 -7.39 -7.53 75.96
C GLU A 19 -6.56 -6.34 75.48
N THR A 20 -5.60 -5.89 76.30
CA THR A 20 -4.69 -4.80 75.91
C THR A 20 -3.83 -5.18 74.70
N ILE A 21 -3.33 -6.43 74.66
CA ILE A 21 -2.58 -6.98 73.52
C ILE A 21 -3.47 -7.07 72.27
N LYS A 22 -4.73 -7.50 72.40
CA LYS A 22 -5.69 -7.53 71.28
C LYS A 22 -5.95 -6.14 70.72
N ILE A 23 -6.16 -5.13 71.57
CA ILE A 23 -6.35 -3.74 71.15
C ILE A 23 -5.11 -3.23 70.43
N VAL A 24 -3.91 -3.44 70.99
CA VAL A 24 -2.63 -3.03 70.36
C VAL A 24 -2.43 -3.70 69.01
N VAL A 25 -2.72 -5.01 68.88
CA VAL A 25 -2.63 -5.75 67.61
C VAL A 25 -3.63 -5.20 66.58
N ILE A 26 -4.88 -4.93 66.98
CA ILE A 26 -5.89 -4.34 66.10
C ILE A 26 -5.47 -2.93 65.64
N THR A 27 -4.88 -2.11 66.53
CA THR A 27 -4.35 -0.79 66.17
C THR A 27 -3.17 -0.90 65.21
N ILE A 28 -2.24 -1.83 65.43
CA ILE A 28 -1.11 -2.06 64.51
C ILE A 28 -1.59 -2.51 63.13
N ILE A 29 -2.55 -3.43 63.07
CA ILE A 29 -3.15 -3.90 61.81
C ILE A 29 -3.88 -2.75 61.10
N SER A 30 -4.66 -1.94 61.82
CA SER A 30 -5.39 -0.81 61.20
C SER A 30 -4.44 0.28 60.71
N VAL A 31 -3.36 0.58 61.43
CA VAL A 31 -2.29 1.48 60.95
C VAL A 31 -1.57 0.89 59.73
N ALA A 32 -1.25 -0.41 59.72
CA ALA A 32 -0.63 -1.07 58.58
C ALA A 32 -1.53 -1.04 57.34
N VAL A 33 -2.85 -1.28 57.51
CA VAL A 33 -3.83 -1.17 56.42
C VAL A 33 -3.94 0.27 55.91
N ALA A 34 -3.96 1.27 56.79
CA ALA A 34 -3.99 2.68 56.41
C ALA A 34 -2.72 3.10 55.62
N VAL A 35 -1.55 2.65 56.05
CA VAL A 35 -0.27 2.88 55.35
C VAL A 35 -0.27 2.17 53.99
N LEU A 36 -0.77 0.95 53.91
CA LEU A 36 -0.87 0.18 52.67
C LEU A 36 -1.84 0.85 51.67
N LEU A 37 -2.99 1.33 52.14
CA LEU A 37 -3.92 2.12 51.33
C LEU A 37 -3.29 3.42 50.84
N ALA A 38 -2.58 4.15 51.70
CA ALA A 38 -1.86 5.37 51.31
C ALA A 38 -0.76 5.08 50.28
N ALA A 39 -0.05 3.95 50.41
CA ALA A 39 0.95 3.51 49.44
C ALA A 39 0.33 3.15 48.08
N ILE A 40 -0.81 2.44 48.07
CA ILE A 40 -1.56 2.12 46.85
C ILE A 40 -2.03 3.41 46.16
N VAL A 41 -2.63 4.34 46.91
CA VAL A 41 -3.06 5.64 46.40
C VAL A 41 -1.87 6.41 45.82
N TYR A 42 -0.73 6.44 46.51
CA TYR A 42 0.50 7.07 46.02
C TYR A 42 1.00 6.45 44.71
N LEU A 43 1.02 5.12 44.60
CA LEU A 43 1.40 4.41 43.38
C LEU A 43 0.46 4.73 42.21
N VAL A 44 -0.85 4.73 42.44
CA VAL A 44 -1.85 5.13 41.43
C VAL A 44 -1.62 6.58 40.98
N LEU A 45 -1.33 7.50 41.90
CA LEU A 45 -1.02 8.89 41.57
C LEU A 45 0.26 9.02 40.73
N GLN A 46 1.32 8.27 41.04
CA GLN A 46 2.56 8.23 40.23
C GLN A 46 2.28 7.71 38.82
N LEU A 47 1.46 6.66 38.69
CA LEU A 47 1.06 6.12 37.39
C LEU A 47 0.29 7.15 36.56
N VAL A 48 -0.67 7.86 37.16
CA VAL A 48 -1.43 8.93 36.48
C VAL A 48 -0.50 10.06 36.01
N VAL A 49 0.44 10.49 36.84
CA VAL A 49 1.43 11.52 36.48
C VAL A 49 2.29 11.06 35.29
N LYS A 50 2.76 9.81 35.30
CA LYS A 50 3.53 9.22 34.20
C LYS A 50 2.71 9.16 32.90
N LEU A 51 1.47 8.69 32.96
CA LEU A 51 0.59 8.60 31.79
C LEU A 51 0.30 9.98 31.16
N ILE A 52 0.05 11.01 31.99
CA ILE A 52 -0.15 12.38 31.51
C ILE A 52 1.11 12.88 30.78
N TYR A 53 2.29 12.63 31.37
CA TYR A 53 3.57 13.03 30.78
C TYR A 53 3.84 12.37 29.42
N GLU A 54 3.67 11.05 29.33
CA GLU A 54 3.85 10.30 28.07
C GLU A 54 2.89 10.78 26.97
N LYS A 55 1.60 10.98 27.30
CA LYS A 55 0.62 11.51 26.34
C LYS A 55 0.99 12.90 25.84
N THR A 56 1.47 13.77 26.73
CA THR A 56 1.92 15.12 26.37
C THR A 56 3.17 15.11 25.48
N ASN A 57 4.12 14.20 25.71
CA ASN A 57 5.32 14.07 24.87
C ASN A 57 4.99 13.56 23.46
N ASN A 58 4.07 12.59 23.36
CA ASN A 58 3.56 12.11 22.07
C ASN A 58 2.86 13.24 21.30
N LEU A 59 2.06 14.04 21.99
CA LEU A 59 1.38 15.20 21.41
C LEU A 59 2.40 16.21 20.86
N LYS A 60 3.42 16.59 21.63
CA LYS A 60 4.49 17.49 21.16
C LYS A 60 5.14 16.99 19.88
N THR A 61 5.47 15.71 19.82
CA THR A 61 6.10 15.11 18.64
C THR A 61 5.17 15.16 17.43
N SER A 62 3.88 14.88 17.62
CA SER A 62 2.85 14.99 16.58
C SER A 62 2.73 16.42 16.04
N VAL A 63 2.63 17.40 16.94
CA VAL A 63 2.54 18.84 16.59
C VAL A 63 3.75 19.29 15.78
N ASN A 64 4.97 18.96 16.23
CA ASN A 64 6.19 19.32 15.52
C ASN A 64 6.21 18.76 14.09
N LYS A 65 5.80 17.49 13.90
CA LYS A 65 5.72 16.87 12.57
C LYS A 65 4.69 17.57 11.68
N LYS A 66 3.52 17.95 12.22
CA LYS A 66 2.48 18.68 11.47
C LYS A 66 2.99 20.05 11.01
N VAL A 67 3.58 20.80 11.93
CA VAL A 67 4.12 22.14 11.64
C VAL A 67 5.24 22.10 10.61
N GLN A 68 6.13 21.10 10.68
CA GLN A 68 7.18 20.93 9.67
C GLN A 68 6.60 20.65 8.28
N LYS A 69 5.57 19.80 8.17
CA LYS A 69 4.86 19.55 6.90
C LYS A 69 4.22 20.82 6.35
N ILE A 70 3.53 21.58 7.20
CA ILE A 70 2.88 22.85 6.84
C ILE A 70 3.93 23.86 6.36
N SER A 71 5.05 23.98 7.06
CA SER A 71 6.16 24.85 6.66
C SER A 71 6.69 24.48 5.27
N ASN A 72 6.92 23.19 5.00
CA ASN A 72 7.39 22.73 3.69
C ASN A 72 6.40 23.08 2.57
N ILE A 73 5.11 22.89 2.80
CA ILE A 73 4.05 23.25 1.85
C ILE A 73 4.04 24.77 1.64
N MET A 74 4.10 25.57 2.72
CA MET A 74 4.12 27.03 2.62
C MET A 74 5.31 27.54 1.81
N THR A 75 6.51 26.97 1.97
CA THR A 75 7.67 27.34 1.15
C THR A 75 7.41 27.09 -0.34
N ARG A 76 6.78 25.96 -0.69
CA ARG A 76 6.40 25.67 -2.09
C ARG A 76 5.41 26.71 -2.63
N PHE A 77 4.37 27.03 -1.86
CA PHE A 77 3.38 28.06 -2.24
C PHE A 77 3.97 29.47 -2.33
N GLU A 78 4.91 29.85 -1.47
CA GLU A 78 5.60 31.14 -1.54
C GLU A 78 6.41 31.29 -2.85
N ASN A 79 7.09 30.22 -3.25
CA ASN A 79 7.86 30.21 -4.49
C ASN A 79 6.98 30.35 -5.73
N VAL A 80 5.78 29.76 -5.73
CA VAL A 80 4.79 29.95 -6.81
C VAL A 80 4.26 31.37 -6.83
N ARG A 81 3.91 31.94 -5.67
CA ARG A 81 3.42 33.32 -5.57
C ARG A 81 4.38 34.32 -6.19
N LYS A 82 5.69 34.14 -6.01
CA LYS A 82 6.72 35.00 -6.61
C LYS A 82 6.72 34.97 -8.15
N ARG A 83 6.08 33.97 -8.77
CA ARG A 83 6.13 33.69 -10.21
C ARG A 83 4.77 33.75 -10.93
N LYS A 84 3.65 33.49 -10.25
CA LYS A 84 2.29 33.49 -10.83
C LYS A 84 1.31 34.30 -9.96
N ASN A 85 0.66 35.32 -10.54
CA ASN A 85 -0.30 36.19 -9.83
C ASN A 85 -1.60 35.46 -9.42
N ASP A 86 -2.04 34.44 -10.15
CA ASP A 86 -3.32 33.77 -9.87
C ASP A 86 -3.31 32.94 -8.56
N SER A 87 -2.11 32.66 -8.04
CA SER A 87 -1.92 31.94 -6.77
C SER A 87 -2.04 32.83 -5.52
N ILE A 88 -2.26 34.14 -5.69
CA ILE A 88 -2.28 35.12 -4.59
C ILE A 88 -3.41 34.84 -3.58
N ILE A 89 -4.59 34.39 -4.02
CA ILE A 89 -5.76 34.18 -3.15
C ILE A 89 -5.53 32.98 -2.22
N SER A 90 -5.27 31.79 -2.78
CA SER A 90 -5.00 30.59 -1.99
C SER A 90 -3.75 30.75 -1.11
N TYR A 91 -2.72 31.46 -1.57
CA TYR A 91 -1.56 31.77 -0.73
C TYR A 91 -1.93 32.62 0.49
N LYS A 92 -2.77 33.65 0.30
CA LYS A 92 -3.15 34.56 1.40
C LYS A 92 -3.91 33.80 2.48
N GLU A 93 -4.86 32.96 2.09
CA GLU A 93 -5.63 32.10 3.01
C GLU A 93 -4.71 31.09 3.73
N LEU A 94 -3.83 30.41 3.00
CA LEU A 94 -2.85 29.49 3.59
C LEU A 94 -1.87 30.20 4.53
N SER A 95 -1.45 31.42 4.20
CA SER A 95 -0.55 32.23 5.03
C SER A 95 -1.21 32.67 6.34
N GLU A 96 -2.51 33.00 6.30
CA GLU A 96 -3.29 33.34 7.49
C GLU A 96 -3.49 32.12 8.39
N LEU A 97 -3.85 30.97 7.80
CA LEU A 97 -3.93 29.70 8.51
C LEU A 97 -2.59 29.30 9.12
N ASN A 98 -1.49 29.40 8.37
CA ASN A 98 -0.15 29.10 8.87
C ASN A 98 0.22 29.99 10.06
N ARG A 99 -0.09 31.29 10.01
CA ARG A 99 0.12 32.21 11.15
C ARG A 99 -0.66 31.74 12.38
N ASN A 100 -1.93 31.38 12.23
CA ASN A 100 -2.77 30.89 13.33
C ASN A 100 -2.24 29.56 13.90
N ILE A 101 -1.76 28.66 13.03
CA ILE A 101 -1.15 27.39 13.42
C ILE A 101 0.14 27.60 14.21
N ILE A 102 1.00 28.55 13.80
CA ILE A 102 2.21 28.90 14.54
C ILE A 102 1.87 29.45 15.93
N LEU A 103 0.88 30.35 16.03
CA LEU A 103 0.43 30.89 17.31
C LEU A 103 -0.07 29.79 18.25
N GLU A 104 -0.92 28.88 17.78
CA GLU A 104 -1.41 27.74 18.58
C GLU A 104 -0.26 26.77 18.95
N THR A 105 0.71 26.59 18.05
CA THR A 105 1.91 25.78 18.32
C THR A 105 2.74 26.38 19.45
N ASP A 106 2.93 27.69 19.47
CA ASP A 106 3.71 28.35 20.52
C ASP A 106 2.99 28.29 21.87
N VAL A 107 1.65 28.43 21.88
CA VAL A 107 0.84 28.18 23.08
C VAL A 107 1.01 26.73 23.58
N ILE A 108 1.00 25.74 22.68
CA ILE A 108 1.22 24.33 23.04
C ILE A 108 2.64 24.10 23.59
N LYS A 109 3.67 24.74 23.00
CA LYS A 109 5.06 24.66 23.50
C LYS A 109 5.19 25.26 24.89
N GLU A 110 4.57 26.41 25.16
CA GLU A 110 4.57 27.03 26.49
C GLU A 110 3.88 26.14 27.53
N ILE A 111 2.73 25.54 27.17
CA ILE A 111 2.04 24.61 28.07
C ILE A 111 2.90 23.36 28.30
N TYR A 112 3.57 22.86 27.28
CA TYR A 112 4.50 21.73 27.40
C TYR A 112 5.65 22.03 28.37
N GLN A 113 6.29 23.20 28.25
CA GLN A 113 7.36 23.64 29.16
C GLN A 113 6.86 23.67 30.60
N LYS A 114 5.69 24.30 30.85
CA LYS A 114 5.05 24.32 32.17
C LYS A 114 4.69 22.92 32.67
N MET A 115 4.26 22.01 31.79
CA MET A 115 3.96 20.61 32.15
C MET A 115 5.21 19.85 32.58
N ASN A 116 6.36 20.08 31.92
CA ASN A 116 7.64 19.48 32.31
C ASN A 116 8.08 19.94 33.71
N GLU A 117 7.94 21.22 34.02
CA GLU A 117 8.23 21.77 35.35
C GLU A 117 7.30 21.19 36.41
N LEU A 118 6.00 21.07 36.11
CA LEU A 118 5.02 20.50 37.04
C LEU A 118 5.21 18.98 37.26
N TYR A 119 5.76 18.29 36.26
CA TYR A 119 6.13 16.87 36.35
C TYR A 119 7.30 16.66 37.30
N SER A 120 8.34 17.51 37.24
CA SER A 120 9.52 17.37 38.12
C SER A 120 9.18 17.55 39.60
N ILE A 121 8.20 18.40 39.92
CA ILE A 121 7.69 18.60 41.29
C ILE A 121 6.47 17.73 41.63
N LYS A 122 6.05 16.82 40.73
CA LYS A 122 4.94 15.87 40.90
C LYS A 122 3.60 16.51 41.31
N ASN A 123 3.30 17.72 40.84
CA ASN A 123 2.08 18.46 41.20
C ASN A 123 0.87 18.04 40.33
N LEU A 124 0.15 17.00 40.76
CA LEU A 124 -0.92 16.37 39.97
C LEU A 124 -2.07 17.32 39.59
N SER A 125 -2.55 18.15 40.52
CA SER A 125 -3.70 19.05 40.25
C SER A 125 -3.38 20.02 39.11
N ASN A 126 -2.21 20.63 39.16
CA ASN A 126 -1.75 21.54 38.11
C ASN A 126 -1.39 20.79 36.82
N LEU A 127 -0.87 19.56 36.89
CA LEU A 127 -0.64 18.71 35.72
C LEU A 127 -1.94 18.40 34.97
N VAL A 128 -2.99 17.96 35.68
CA VAL A 128 -4.30 17.67 35.08
C VAL A 128 -4.91 18.93 34.46
N LYS A 129 -4.81 20.08 35.15
CA LYS A 129 -5.30 21.36 34.65
C LYS A 129 -4.60 21.77 33.35
N ASN A 130 -3.27 21.65 33.27
CA ASN A 130 -2.51 21.98 32.07
C ASN A 130 -2.67 20.94 30.97
N TYR A 131 -2.86 19.66 31.32
CA TYR A 131 -3.19 18.61 30.36
C TYR A 131 -4.54 18.87 29.67
N LYS A 132 -5.58 19.28 30.41
CA LYS A 132 -6.85 19.68 29.79
C LYS A 132 -6.67 20.86 28.81
N LYS A 133 -5.80 21.82 29.15
CA LYS A 133 -5.47 22.96 28.28
C LYS A 133 -4.73 22.53 27.02
N ILE A 134 -3.71 21.67 27.13
CA ILE A 134 -2.92 21.22 25.97
C ILE A 134 -3.79 20.41 25.00
N VAL A 135 -4.70 19.58 25.52
CA VAL A 135 -5.67 18.81 24.72
C VAL A 135 -6.63 19.75 23.98
N ALA A 136 -7.16 20.78 24.65
CA ALA A 136 -8.06 21.74 24.03
C ALA A 136 -7.38 22.56 22.90
N ASN A 137 -6.16 23.04 23.12
CA ASN A 137 -5.41 23.77 22.08
C ASN A 137 -4.95 22.84 20.96
N ASN A 138 -4.59 21.59 21.24
CA ASN A 138 -4.30 20.61 20.19
C ASN A 138 -5.52 20.34 19.30
N LYS A 139 -6.74 20.31 19.86
CA LYS A 139 -7.96 20.20 19.05
C LYS A 139 -8.12 21.37 18.08
N LYS A 140 -7.88 22.60 18.54
CA LYS A 140 -7.89 23.80 17.68
C LYS A 140 -6.81 23.74 16.60
N LEU A 141 -5.59 23.34 16.97
CA LEU A 141 -4.50 23.14 16.04
C LEU A 141 -4.87 22.10 14.97
N ASP A 142 -5.52 21.00 15.37
CA ASP A 142 -5.97 19.95 14.46
C ASP A 142 -7.02 20.48 13.48
N GLU A 143 -8.00 21.27 13.95
CA GLU A 143 -9.01 21.91 13.09
C GLU A 143 -8.37 22.87 12.08
N LEU A 144 -7.41 23.71 12.51
CA LEU A 144 -6.68 24.60 11.61
C LEU A 144 -5.82 23.83 10.60
N THR A 145 -5.21 22.73 11.06
CA THR A 145 -4.38 21.86 10.22
C THR A 145 -5.19 21.16 9.14
N VAL A 146 -6.40 20.67 9.46
CA VAL A 146 -7.31 20.07 8.49
C VAL A 146 -7.65 21.08 7.40
N LYS A 147 -8.08 22.29 7.78
CA LYS A 147 -8.39 23.38 6.82
C LYS A 147 -7.19 23.73 5.93
N PHE A 148 -5.99 23.78 6.51
CA PHE A 148 -4.77 24.03 5.75
C PHE A 148 -4.52 22.94 4.70
N PHE A 149 -4.66 21.67 5.08
CA PHE A 149 -4.45 20.56 4.15
C PHE A 149 -5.53 20.49 3.07
N ASP A 150 -6.78 20.82 3.39
CA ASP A 150 -7.86 20.85 2.39
C ASP A 150 -7.60 21.91 1.30
N ILE A 151 -7.20 23.12 1.69
CA ILE A 151 -6.90 24.20 0.72
C ILE A 151 -5.63 23.90 -0.09
N SER A 152 -4.63 23.25 0.51
CA SER A 152 -3.36 22.95 -0.16
C SER A 152 -3.39 21.65 -0.98
N LYS A 153 -4.44 20.83 -0.86
CA LYS A 153 -4.49 19.45 -1.35
C LYS A 153 -4.13 19.30 -2.82
N GLU A 154 -4.89 19.95 -3.71
CA GLU A 154 -4.77 19.75 -5.15
C GLU A 154 -3.36 20.07 -5.67
N LEU A 155 -2.80 21.22 -5.27
CA LEU A 155 -1.48 21.66 -5.73
C LEU A 155 -0.36 20.79 -5.11
N ASN A 156 -0.54 20.38 -3.85
CA ASN A 156 0.43 19.51 -3.19
C ASN A 156 0.44 18.10 -3.76
N GLU A 157 -0.73 17.56 -4.15
CA GLU A 157 -0.82 16.30 -4.89
C GLU A 157 -0.08 16.39 -6.22
N LYS A 158 -0.29 17.46 -7.01
CA LYS A 158 0.43 17.69 -8.27
C LYS A 158 1.95 17.73 -8.08
N TRP A 159 2.46 18.41 -7.05
CA TRP A 159 3.89 18.40 -6.73
C TRP A 159 4.41 17.00 -6.38
N ASN A 160 3.70 16.28 -5.53
CA ASN A 160 4.14 14.96 -5.08
C ASN A 160 4.16 13.95 -6.24
N THR A 161 3.18 14.01 -7.15
CA THR A 161 3.16 13.19 -8.36
C THR A 161 4.38 13.48 -9.25
N ILE A 162 4.74 14.75 -9.45
CA ILE A 162 5.96 15.10 -10.21
C ILE A 162 7.22 14.62 -9.48
N ASP A 163 7.30 14.81 -8.16
CA ASP A 163 8.44 14.35 -7.35
C ASP A 163 8.65 12.83 -7.51
N GLU A 164 7.57 12.06 -7.47
CA GLU A 164 7.60 10.61 -7.63
C GLU A 164 8.04 10.19 -9.04
N ILE A 165 7.43 10.78 -10.08
CA ILE A 165 7.76 10.47 -11.48
C ILE A 165 9.21 10.83 -11.78
N TRP A 166 9.65 12.04 -11.36
CA TRP A 166 11.02 12.49 -11.53
C TRP A 166 12.02 11.55 -10.86
N SER A 167 11.76 11.14 -9.60
CA SER A 167 12.64 10.25 -8.85
C SER A 167 12.82 8.90 -9.55
N LYS A 168 11.72 8.31 -10.05
CA LYS A 168 11.78 7.05 -10.82
C LYS A 168 12.57 7.21 -12.12
N MET A 169 12.36 8.30 -12.86
CA MET A 169 13.10 8.56 -14.10
C MET A 169 14.60 8.78 -13.84
N TYR A 170 14.93 9.51 -12.77
CA TYR A 170 16.31 9.73 -12.38
C TYR A 170 17.03 8.44 -11.97
N GLU A 171 16.33 7.55 -11.26
CA GLU A 171 16.85 6.21 -10.94
C GLU A 171 17.14 5.40 -12.21
N ILE A 172 16.17 5.33 -13.14
CA ILE A 172 16.34 4.61 -14.41
C ILE A 172 17.54 5.15 -15.19
N ILE A 173 17.68 6.47 -15.34
CA ILE A 173 18.79 7.04 -16.14
C ILE A 173 20.16 6.78 -15.49
N THR A 174 20.19 6.74 -14.15
CA THR A 174 21.38 6.36 -13.39
C THR A 174 21.74 4.89 -13.63
N ASN A 175 20.76 4.00 -13.58
CA ASN A 175 20.94 2.58 -13.84
C ASN A 175 21.39 2.31 -15.28
N LEU A 176 20.81 3.01 -16.27
CA LEU A 176 21.24 2.90 -17.67
C LEU A 176 22.70 3.34 -17.86
N ARG A 177 23.13 4.40 -17.16
CA ARG A 177 24.53 4.84 -17.17
C ARG A 177 25.45 3.78 -16.59
N GLN A 178 25.10 3.22 -15.42
CA GLN A 178 25.87 2.16 -14.78
C GLN A 178 25.98 0.92 -15.67
N TYR A 179 24.85 0.46 -16.22
CA TYR A 179 24.82 -0.68 -17.14
C TYR A 179 25.67 -0.45 -18.38
N SER A 180 25.58 0.73 -19.00
CA SER A 180 26.37 1.09 -20.19
C SER A 180 27.86 1.13 -19.88
N ASN A 181 28.26 1.64 -18.71
CA ASN A 181 29.64 1.65 -18.25
C ASN A 181 30.20 0.22 -18.05
N LEU A 182 29.42 -0.66 -17.41
CA LEU A 182 29.80 -2.05 -17.20
C LEU A 182 29.97 -2.81 -18.52
N ASN A 183 29.17 -2.48 -19.53
CA ASN A 183 29.21 -3.12 -20.85
C ASN A 183 30.04 -2.35 -21.88
N ARG A 184 30.84 -1.35 -21.48
CA ARG A 184 31.63 -0.51 -22.39
C ARG A 184 32.47 -1.32 -23.38
N PHE A 185 33.05 -2.44 -22.95
CA PHE A 185 33.88 -3.31 -23.78
C PHE A 185 33.10 -4.01 -24.92
N LYS A 186 31.78 -4.19 -24.76
CA LYS A 186 30.88 -4.71 -25.81
C LYS A 186 30.32 -3.61 -26.71
N LEU A 187 30.51 -2.35 -26.31
CA LEU A 187 29.88 -1.17 -26.90
C LEU A 187 30.94 -0.19 -27.48
N VAL A 188 32.06 -0.70 -27.97
CA VAL A 188 33.23 0.09 -28.43
C VAL A 188 32.86 1.27 -29.34
N ASN A 189 31.93 1.08 -30.28
CA ASN A 189 31.54 2.06 -31.29
C ASN A 189 30.29 2.85 -30.90
N SER A 190 29.43 2.27 -30.06
CA SER A 190 28.13 2.80 -29.68
C SER A 190 28.11 3.51 -28.31
N PHE A 191 29.07 3.24 -27.44
CA PHE A 191 29.11 3.70 -26.05
C PHE A 191 29.04 5.22 -25.91
N GLU A 192 29.87 5.97 -26.63
CA GLU A 192 29.90 7.44 -26.54
C GLU A 192 28.54 8.06 -26.89
N TYR A 193 27.87 7.51 -27.91
CA TYR A 193 26.54 7.95 -28.30
C TYR A 193 25.49 7.65 -27.22
N ILE A 194 25.51 6.45 -26.63
CA ILE A 194 24.62 6.10 -25.51
C ILE A 194 24.82 7.08 -24.34
N ILE A 195 26.06 7.33 -23.95
CA ILE A 195 26.38 8.22 -22.82
C ILE A 195 25.93 9.66 -23.13
N GLU A 196 26.08 10.13 -24.36
CA GLU A 196 25.55 11.42 -24.80
C GLU A 196 24.02 11.49 -24.65
N GLN A 197 23.28 10.49 -25.13
CA GLN A 197 21.82 10.44 -24.96
C GLN A 197 21.41 10.41 -23.47
N ILE A 198 22.11 9.65 -22.64
CA ILE A 198 21.91 9.64 -21.18
C ILE A 198 22.14 11.02 -20.57
N ASN A 199 23.19 11.73 -21.00
CA ASN A 199 23.50 13.08 -20.54
C ASN A 199 22.41 14.08 -20.95
N LEU A 200 21.91 14.01 -22.18
CA LEU A 200 20.83 14.87 -22.66
C LEU A 200 19.55 14.66 -21.84
N ILE A 201 19.13 13.41 -21.62
CA ILE A 201 17.97 13.09 -20.78
C ILE A 201 18.18 13.59 -19.35
N SER A 202 19.39 13.44 -18.79
CA SER A 202 19.72 13.94 -17.45
C SER A 202 19.62 15.47 -17.34
N GLN A 203 20.02 16.21 -18.38
CA GLN A 203 19.87 17.66 -18.44
C GLN A 203 18.40 18.09 -18.55
N GLU A 204 17.60 17.38 -19.35
CA GLU A 204 16.16 17.61 -19.45
C GLU A 204 15.44 17.31 -18.11
N LEU A 205 15.82 16.24 -17.41
CA LEU A 205 15.32 15.92 -16.06
C LEU A 205 15.65 17.03 -15.05
N ASN A 206 16.85 17.60 -15.08
CA ASN A 206 17.18 18.75 -14.24
C ASN A 206 16.32 19.98 -14.57
N THR A 207 15.90 20.12 -15.83
CA THR A 207 15.00 21.19 -16.26
C THR A 207 13.59 20.99 -15.71
N VAL A 208 13.09 19.75 -15.63
CA VAL A 208 11.83 19.40 -14.95
C VAL A 208 11.88 19.80 -13.48
N GLU A 209 12.96 19.45 -12.78
CA GLU A 209 13.14 19.80 -11.36
C GLU A 209 13.12 21.33 -11.14
N ASN A 210 13.77 22.09 -12.03
CA ASN A 210 13.77 23.55 -11.97
C ASN A 210 12.40 24.17 -12.30
N LYS A 211 11.67 23.60 -13.26
CA LYS A 211 10.34 24.08 -13.69
C LYS A 211 9.22 23.71 -12.71
N LYS A 212 9.37 22.63 -11.93
CA LYS A 212 8.49 22.26 -10.81
C LYS A 212 8.31 23.40 -9.81
N VAL A 213 9.36 24.18 -9.56
CA VAL A 213 9.35 25.35 -8.65
C VAL A 213 8.39 26.44 -9.13
N SER A 214 8.11 26.53 -10.44
CA SER A 214 7.15 27.49 -11.03
C SER A 214 5.70 27.01 -11.05
N ALA A 215 5.39 25.79 -10.60
CA ALA A 215 4.06 25.19 -10.69
C ALA A 215 3.44 25.32 -12.09
N ASP A 216 4.24 25.03 -13.12
CA ASP A 216 3.81 25.00 -14.52
C ASP A 216 3.43 23.56 -14.92
N PHE A 217 2.46 22.98 -14.20
CA PHE A 217 2.13 21.56 -14.26
C PHE A 217 1.70 21.07 -15.64
N ASP A 218 0.89 21.84 -16.37
CA ASP A 218 0.43 21.46 -17.71
C ASP A 218 1.59 21.32 -18.71
N ASN A 219 2.59 22.19 -18.61
CA ASN A 219 3.80 22.13 -19.41
C ASN A 219 4.75 21.01 -18.94
N LEU A 220 4.81 20.78 -17.62
CA LEU A 220 5.61 19.72 -17.03
C LEU A 220 5.12 18.34 -17.44
N ASP A 221 3.81 18.10 -17.50
CA ASP A 221 3.25 16.82 -17.92
C ASP A 221 3.64 16.47 -19.37
N PHE A 222 3.62 17.45 -20.27
CA PHE A 222 4.10 17.27 -21.64
C PHE A 222 5.59 16.89 -21.70
N ILE A 223 6.44 17.61 -20.95
CA ILE A 223 7.88 17.35 -20.90
C ILE A 223 8.17 15.99 -20.28
N ILE A 224 7.45 15.61 -19.22
CA ILE A 224 7.58 14.32 -18.56
C ILE A 224 7.23 13.18 -19.53
N ASN A 225 6.11 13.29 -20.26
CA ASN A 225 5.70 12.28 -21.23
C ASN A 225 6.72 12.13 -22.38
N ASP A 226 7.26 13.25 -22.89
CA ASP A 226 8.34 13.22 -23.89
C ASP A 226 9.60 12.53 -23.36
N LEU A 227 10.01 12.87 -22.13
CA LEU A 227 11.16 12.24 -21.46
C LEU A 227 10.95 10.73 -21.25
N GLN A 228 9.77 10.31 -20.81
CA GLN A 228 9.44 8.89 -20.66
C GLN A 228 9.56 8.14 -21.99
N ASN A 229 9.08 8.73 -23.09
CA ASN A 229 9.22 8.15 -24.42
C ASN A 229 10.68 8.06 -24.85
N LYS A 230 11.47 9.13 -24.69
CA LYS A 230 12.92 9.13 -24.98
C LYS A 230 13.66 8.06 -24.18
N MET A 231 13.37 7.95 -22.88
CA MET A 231 13.96 6.94 -22.01
C MET A 231 13.58 5.52 -22.43
N HIS A 232 12.31 5.28 -22.77
CA HIS A 232 11.85 3.99 -23.25
C HIS A 232 12.58 3.57 -24.53
N GLN A 233 12.69 4.48 -25.51
CA GLN A 233 13.44 4.24 -26.73
C GLN A 233 14.93 3.95 -26.45
N LEU A 234 15.54 4.68 -25.53
CA LEU A 234 16.93 4.46 -25.13
C LEU A 234 17.13 3.10 -24.46
N ILE A 235 16.20 2.66 -23.61
CA ILE A 235 16.22 1.33 -22.98
C ILE A 235 16.24 0.23 -24.06
N ILE A 236 15.31 0.30 -25.03
CA ILE A 236 15.23 -0.66 -26.13
C ILE A 236 16.55 -0.67 -26.93
N TRP A 237 17.13 0.51 -27.16
CA TRP A 237 18.38 0.63 -27.89
C TRP A 237 19.54 -0.01 -27.15
N ILE A 238 19.71 0.30 -25.85
CA ILE A 238 20.77 -0.24 -24.99
C ILE A 238 20.68 -1.76 -24.89
N ASP A 239 19.47 -2.32 -24.77
CA ASP A 239 19.24 -3.76 -24.70
C ASP A 239 19.77 -4.49 -25.95
N LYS A 240 19.60 -3.89 -27.13
CA LYS A 240 20.02 -4.47 -28.42
C LYS A 240 21.42 -4.07 -28.88
N ALA A 241 21.98 -2.98 -28.34
CA ALA A 241 23.21 -2.36 -28.85
C ALA A 241 24.40 -3.32 -28.92
N ALA A 242 24.60 -4.15 -27.89
CA ALA A 242 25.70 -5.11 -27.87
C ALA A 242 25.58 -6.15 -29.00
N ASN A 243 24.37 -6.59 -29.33
CA ASN A 243 24.12 -7.54 -30.41
C ASN A 243 24.30 -6.90 -31.80
N PHE A 244 23.88 -5.64 -31.95
CA PHE A 244 24.14 -4.87 -33.18
C PHE A 244 25.62 -4.66 -33.39
N GLU A 245 26.34 -4.29 -32.33
CA GLU A 245 27.77 -4.07 -32.35
C GLU A 245 28.52 -5.35 -32.72
N TRP A 246 28.22 -6.46 -32.05
CA TRP A 246 28.81 -7.75 -32.39
C TRP A 246 28.49 -8.16 -33.83
N SER A 247 27.25 -7.99 -34.28
CA SER A 247 26.84 -8.34 -35.65
C SER A 247 27.57 -7.52 -36.69
N LEU A 248 27.58 -6.19 -36.55
CA LEU A 248 28.09 -5.27 -37.55
C LEU A 248 29.62 -5.22 -37.60
N TYR A 249 30.31 -5.30 -36.46
CA TYR A 249 31.75 -5.06 -36.40
C TYR A 249 32.58 -6.34 -36.26
N ASN A 250 31.98 -7.44 -35.80
CA ASN A 250 32.69 -8.72 -35.64
C ASN A 250 32.15 -9.79 -36.59
N ASN A 251 30.91 -10.23 -36.41
CA ASN A 251 30.40 -11.42 -37.08
C ASN A 251 30.27 -11.24 -38.60
N LEU A 252 29.51 -10.25 -39.08
CA LEU A 252 29.28 -10.05 -40.51
C LEU A 252 30.58 -9.75 -41.28
N PRO A 253 31.50 -8.91 -40.78
CA PRO A 253 32.80 -8.72 -41.42
C PRO A 253 33.61 -10.02 -41.57
N ASP A 254 33.61 -10.90 -40.57
CA ASP A 254 34.34 -12.17 -40.62
C ASP A 254 33.70 -13.15 -41.61
N VAL A 255 32.37 -13.24 -41.62
CA VAL A 255 31.63 -14.03 -42.63
C VAL A 255 31.96 -13.55 -44.05
N LEU A 256 32.03 -12.24 -44.28
CA LEU A 256 32.38 -11.70 -45.60
C LEU A 256 33.85 -11.93 -46.00
N LYS A 257 34.80 -11.84 -45.06
CA LYS A 257 36.23 -12.08 -45.34
C LYS A 257 36.50 -13.49 -45.85
N ASN A 258 35.74 -14.48 -45.39
CA ASN A 258 35.93 -15.88 -45.76
C ASN A 258 35.38 -16.24 -47.15
N ASN A 259 34.73 -15.31 -47.86
CA ASN A 259 34.06 -15.58 -49.15
C ASN A 259 34.36 -14.52 -50.23
N LYS A 260 35.65 -14.22 -50.45
CA LYS A 260 36.11 -13.10 -51.30
C LYS A 260 35.66 -13.15 -52.78
N ASN A 261 35.20 -14.29 -53.29
CA ASN A 261 34.94 -14.50 -54.73
C ASN A 261 33.46 -14.36 -55.15
N ASN A 262 32.55 -13.94 -54.26
CA ASN A 262 31.11 -13.82 -54.56
C ASN A 262 30.69 -12.34 -54.77
N ILE A 263 30.23 -12.00 -55.99
CA ILE A 263 29.81 -10.65 -56.39
C ILE A 263 28.63 -10.13 -55.55
N TYR A 264 27.72 -10.99 -55.08
CA TYR A 264 26.61 -10.58 -54.20
C TYR A 264 27.11 -10.16 -52.81
N LEU A 265 28.21 -10.74 -52.34
CA LEU A 265 28.82 -10.40 -51.05
C LEU A 265 29.56 -9.05 -51.08
N SER A 266 29.98 -8.56 -52.25
CA SER A 266 30.60 -7.22 -52.35
C SER A 266 29.60 -6.10 -52.14
N ASN A 267 28.35 -6.25 -52.59
CA ASN A 267 27.28 -5.27 -52.34
C ASN A 267 26.88 -5.24 -50.86
N LEU A 268 26.76 -6.43 -50.25
CA LEU A 268 26.52 -6.59 -48.81
C LEU A 268 27.56 -5.89 -47.94
N LYS A 269 28.84 -5.94 -48.33
CA LYS A 269 29.91 -5.24 -47.62
C LYS A 269 29.68 -3.74 -47.55
N ASN A 270 29.22 -3.14 -48.66
CA ASN A 270 28.91 -1.70 -48.70
C ASN A 270 27.70 -1.35 -47.83
N ASP A 271 26.68 -2.22 -47.80
CA ASP A 271 25.49 -2.02 -46.96
C ASP A 271 25.82 -2.12 -45.46
N ILE A 272 26.70 -3.06 -45.07
CA ILE A 272 27.22 -3.15 -43.70
C ILE A 272 28.02 -1.90 -43.32
N ILE A 273 28.89 -1.40 -44.21
CA ILE A 273 29.65 -0.16 -43.94
C ILE A 273 28.71 1.03 -43.77
N LYS A 274 27.64 1.13 -44.57
CA LYS A 274 26.61 2.17 -44.40
C LYS A 274 25.90 2.04 -43.06
N LEU A 275 25.49 0.83 -42.66
CA LEU A 275 24.88 0.56 -41.35
C LEU A 275 25.82 0.91 -40.19
N GLN A 276 27.09 0.53 -40.27
CA GLN A 276 28.11 0.87 -39.27
C GLN A 276 28.24 2.40 -39.09
N LYS A 277 28.22 3.16 -40.19
CA LYS A 277 28.29 4.63 -40.14
C LYS A 277 27.01 5.25 -39.57
N ASN A 278 25.86 4.67 -39.88
CA ASN A 278 24.55 5.21 -39.55
C ASN A 278 23.96 4.67 -38.25
N LEU A 279 24.64 3.74 -37.56
CA LEU A 279 24.13 3.07 -36.35
C LEU A 279 23.66 4.05 -35.27
N LYS A 280 24.30 5.23 -35.18
CA LYS A 280 24.00 6.29 -34.20
C LYS A 280 22.79 7.16 -34.57
N VAL A 281 22.31 7.07 -35.80
CA VAL A 281 21.27 7.97 -36.35
C VAL A 281 20.03 7.16 -36.77
N GLU A 282 20.18 5.87 -37.05
CA GLU A 282 19.06 5.01 -37.40
C GLU A 282 18.23 4.58 -36.19
N ASN A 283 16.93 4.49 -36.41
CA ASN A 283 16.00 3.85 -35.47
C ASN A 283 16.40 2.39 -35.25
N CYS A 284 16.38 1.97 -33.98
CA CYS A 284 16.66 0.61 -33.51
C CYS A 284 15.97 -0.49 -34.33
N GLU A 285 14.66 -0.37 -34.58
CA GLU A 285 13.87 -1.36 -35.33
C GLU A 285 14.31 -1.46 -36.79
N SER A 286 14.67 -0.32 -37.39
CA SER A 286 15.17 -0.25 -38.77
C SER A 286 16.51 -0.98 -38.89
N THR A 287 17.44 -0.72 -37.96
CA THR A 287 18.73 -1.41 -37.90
C THR A 287 18.54 -2.91 -37.72
N GLU A 288 17.67 -3.34 -36.81
CA GLU A 288 17.38 -4.77 -36.59
C GLU A 288 16.83 -5.43 -37.87
N LYS A 289 15.84 -4.80 -38.52
CA LYS A 289 15.24 -5.32 -39.74
C LYS A 289 16.28 -5.48 -40.85
N LYS A 290 17.16 -4.50 -41.03
CA LYS A 290 18.24 -4.56 -42.04
C LYS A 290 19.26 -5.65 -41.72
N LEU A 291 19.67 -5.78 -40.46
CA LEU A 291 20.55 -6.87 -40.03
C LEU A 291 19.93 -8.24 -40.31
N ARG A 292 18.66 -8.45 -39.98
CA ARG A 292 17.94 -9.70 -40.29
C ARG A 292 17.89 -9.98 -41.80
N GLN A 293 17.67 -8.96 -42.63
CA GLN A 293 17.68 -9.10 -44.09
C GLN A 293 19.07 -9.49 -44.60
N ILE A 294 20.14 -8.91 -44.06
CA ILE A 294 21.52 -9.24 -44.40
C ILE A 294 21.82 -10.70 -44.04
N TYR A 295 21.50 -11.13 -42.82
CA TYR A 295 21.71 -12.52 -42.40
C TYR A 295 20.89 -13.50 -43.24
N LYS A 296 19.64 -13.16 -43.60
CA LYS A 296 18.82 -13.96 -44.50
C LYS A 296 19.46 -14.10 -45.87
N LEU A 297 19.96 -13.01 -46.45
CA LEU A 297 20.63 -13.03 -47.76
C LEU A 297 21.92 -13.88 -47.72
N ILE A 298 22.73 -13.73 -46.67
CA ILE A 298 23.93 -14.55 -46.46
C ILE A 298 23.53 -16.03 -46.37
N PHE A 299 22.52 -16.34 -45.56
CA PHE A 299 21.99 -17.69 -45.43
C PHE A 299 21.55 -18.25 -46.80
N GLU A 300 20.76 -17.51 -47.57
CA GLU A 300 20.32 -17.90 -48.92
C GLU A 300 21.50 -18.15 -49.87
N LEU A 301 22.53 -17.29 -49.85
CA LEU A 301 23.73 -17.44 -50.70
C LEU A 301 24.54 -18.71 -50.39
N TYR A 302 24.64 -19.10 -49.12
CA TYR A 302 25.30 -20.35 -48.72
C TYR A 302 24.50 -21.60 -49.09
N THR A 303 23.21 -21.45 -49.41
CA THR A 303 22.27 -22.55 -49.66
C THR A 303 22.06 -22.86 -51.15
N ASN A 304 22.86 -22.28 -52.05
CA ASN A 304 22.81 -22.57 -53.48
C ASN A 304 23.20 -24.04 -53.78
N LYS A 305 22.54 -24.65 -54.78
CA LYS A 305 22.29 -26.10 -55.05
C LYS A 305 23.33 -27.19 -54.63
N ASN A 306 24.60 -26.89 -54.39
CA ASN A 306 25.67 -27.87 -54.10
C ASN A 306 25.90 -28.18 -52.61
N ASN A 307 25.33 -27.41 -51.67
CA ASN A 307 25.59 -27.58 -50.22
C ASN A 307 24.38 -28.09 -49.41
N LYS A 308 23.31 -28.56 -50.06
CA LYS A 308 22.08 -29.05 -49.38
C LYS A 308 22.38 -30.12 -48.32
N LYS A 309 23.27 -31.04 -48.67
CA LYS A 309 23.74 -32.11 -47.78
C LYS A 309 24.44 -31.59 -46.52
N ILE A 310 25.32 -30.60 -46.68
CA ILE A 310 26.04 -29.97 -45.55
C ILE A 310 25.07 -29.25 -44.61
N ILE A 311 24.03 -28.60 -45.15
CA ILE A 311 23.05 -27.92 -44.31
C ILE A 311 22.18 -28.91 -43.56
N VAL A 312 21.73 -29.98 -44.22
CA VAL A 312 21.00 -31.08 -43.56
C VAL A 312 21.89 -31.74 -42.49
N GLU A 313 23.18 -31.96 -42.75
CA GLU A 313 24.15 -32.45 -41.76
C GLU A 313 24.32 -31.49 -40.56
N ASN A 314 24.41 -30.19 -40.79
CA ASN A 314 24.48 -29.20 -39.71
C ASN A 314 23.18 -29.13 -38.89
N ILE A 315 22.02 -29.24 -39.52
CA ILE A 315 20.73 -29.29 -38.82
C ILE A 315 20.62 -30.56 -37.97
N LYS A 316 21.13 -31.70 -38.47
CA LYS A 316 21.18 -32.97 -37.72
C LYS A 316 21.93 -32.84 -36.39
N VAL A 317 22.93 -31.96 -36.30
CA VAL A 317 23.63 -31.67 -35.03
C VAL A 317 22.67 -31.12 -33.97
N TYR A 318 21.60 -30.43 -34.37
CA TYR A 318 20.60 -29.84 -33.47
C TYR A 318 19.37 -30.73 -33.24
N PHE A 319 19.36 -31.97 -33.72
CA PHE A 319 18.21 -32.88 -33.53
C PHE A 319 17.92 -33.18 -32.06
N GLU A 320 18.95 -33.34 -31.24
CA GLU A 320 18.76 -33.50 -29.79
C GLU A 320 18.14 -32.24 -29.17
N VAL A 321 18.53 -31.04 -29.61
CA VAL A 321 17.92 -29.79 -29.15
C VAL A 321 16.44 -29.71 -29.53
N PHE A 322 16.09 -30.05 -30.78
CA PHE A 322 14.68 -30.10 -31.19
C PHE A 322 13.88 -31.14 -30.42
N LYS A 323 14.50 -32.27 -30.07
CA LYS A 323 13.90 -33.31 -29.23
C LYS A 323 13.64 -32.80 -27.82
N GLU A 324 14.62 -32.14 -27.19
CA GLU A 324 14.45 -31.53 -25.87
C GLU A 324 13.31 -30.52 -25.87
N ILE A 325 13.24 -29.63 -26.87
CA ILE A 325 12.15 -28.67 -27.03
C ILE A 325 10.81 -29.39 -27.16
N TYR A 326 10.74 -30.41 -28.01
CA TYR A 326 9.51 -31.19 -28.22
C TYR A 326 9.06 -31.90 -26.94
N GLU A 327 9.98 -32.55 -26.22
CA GLU A 327 9.68 -33.24 -24.96
C GLU A 327 9.21 -32.25 -23.89
N TYR A 328 9.88 -31.10 -23.76
CA TYR A 328 9.49 -30.06 -22.81
C TYR A 328 8.09 -29.52 -23.11
N VAL A 329 7.80 -29.20 -24.36
CA VAL A 329 6.49 -28.71 -24.79
C VAL A 329 5.41 -29.80 -24.61
N LYS A 330 5.74 -31.06 -24.90
CA LYS A 330 4.84 -32.20 -24.69
C LYS A 330 4.51 -32.42 -23.21
N LEU A 331 5.45 -32.21 -22.30
CA LEU A 331 5.19 -32.23 -20.85
C LEU A 331 4.22 -31.10 -20.47
N ALA A 332 4.46 -29.89 -20.97
CA ALA A 332 3.62 -28.73 -20.69
C ALA A 332 2.18 -28.84 -21.24
N LYS A 333 1.92 -29.75 -22.19
CA LYS A 333 0.56 -30.06 -22.67
C LYS A 333 -0.39 -30.49 -21.55
N PHE A 334 0.11 -31.20 -20.53
CA PHE A 334 -0.70 -31.65 -19.40
C PHE A 334 -1.34 -30.47 -18.64
N ASP A 335 -0.59 -29.38 -18.47
CA ASP A 335 -1.04 -28.18 -17.76
C ASP A 335 -2.07 -27.34 -18.53
N LEU A 336 -2.30 -27.66 -19.81
CA LEU A 336 -3.10 -26.86 -20.75
C LEU A 336 -4.35 -27.59 -21.29
N SER A 337 -4.66 -28.79 -20.81
CA SER A 337 -5.60 -29.76 -21.42
C SER A 337 -7.09 -29.37 -21.53
N VAL A 338 -7.45 -28.09 -21.47
CA VAL A 338 -8.85 -27.62 -21.26
C VAL A 338 -9.46 -26.90 -22.48
N LYS A 339 -8.76 -26.72 -23.61
CA LYS A 339 -9.32 -26.04 -24.80
C LYS A 339 -8.98 -26.73 -26.14
N ASP A 340 -9.95 -26.83 -27.05
CA ASP A 340 -9.77 -27.51 -28.35
C ASP A 340 -8.70 -26.89 -29.26
N GLN A 341 -8.53 -25.56 -29.22
CA GLN A 341 -7.49 -24.84 -29.99
C GLN A 341 -6.06 -25.26 -29.59
N ILE A 342 -5.89 -25.81 -28.38
CA ILE A 342 -4.60 -26.27 -27.86
C ILE A 342 -4.24 -27.62 -28.47
N ASN A 343 -5.23 -28.47 -28.76
CA ASN A 343 -4.99 -29.77 -29.38
C ASN A 343 -4.43 -29.62 -30.80
N GLU A 344 -4.98 -28.71 -31.60
CA GLU A 344 -4.50 -28.43 -32.96
C GLU A 344 -3.06 -27.89 -32.96
N LEU A 345 -2.73 -27.00 -32.01
CA LEU A 345 -1.38 -26.48 -31.84
C LEU A 345 -0.37 -27.61 -31.56
N PHE A 346 -0.67 -28.50 -30.60
CA PHE A 346 0.20 -29.63 -30.29
C PHE A 346 0.29 -30.66 -31.41
N GLU A 347 -0.78 -30.85 -32.18
CA GLU A 347 -0.77 -31.72 -33.35
C GLU A 347 0.14 -31.15 -34.45
N ASN A 348 0.12 -29.83 -34.66
CA ASN A 348 1.00 -29.13 -35.59
C ASN A 348 2.47 -29.19 -35.17
N ILE A 349 2.75 -29.08 -33.87
CA ILE A 349 4.09 -29.30 -33.30
C ILE A 349 4.56 -30.73 -33.57
N ASN A 350 3.70 -31.73 -33.35
CA ASN A 350 4.05 -33.12 -33.59
C ASN A 350 4.33 -33.40 -35.08
N LYS A 351 3.46 -32.93 -35.98
CA LYS A 351 3.62 -33.10 -37.44
C LYS A 351 4.92 -32.47 -37.94
N SER A 352 5.21 -31.23 -37.53
CA SER A 352 6.43 -30.53 -37.94
C SER A 352 7.70 -31.17 -37.36
N TYR A 353 7.66 -31.65 -36.11
CA TYR A 353 8.77 -32.40 -35.52
C TYR A 353 9.07 -33.71 -36.25
N GLU A 354 8.04 -34.49 -36.63
CA GLU A 354 8.22 -35.71 -37.42
C GLU A 354 8.88 -35.44 -38.78
N ILE A 355 8.55 -34.32 -39.42
CA ILE A 355 9.16 -33.90 -40.69
C ILE A 355 10.63 -33.53 -40.49
N ILE A 356 10.96 -32.84 -39.39
CA ILE A 356 12.36 -32.49 -39.04
C ILE A 356 13.19 -33.76 -38.85
N GLN A 357 12.66 -34.77 -38.14
CA GLN A 357 13.36 -36.05 -37.91
C GLN A 357 13.60 -36.84 -39.20
N LYS A 358 12.66 -36.81 -40.14
CA LYS A 358 12.72 -37.58 -41.40
C LYS A 358 13.47 -36.85 -42.52
N CYS A 359 14.16 -35.74 -42.24
CA CYS A 359 14.66 -34.88 -43.30
C CYS A 359 15.79 -35.50 -44.14
N ASP A 360 15.74 -35.20 -45.44
CA ASP A 360 16.75 -35.56 -46.44
C ASP A 360 17.14 -34.35 -47.30
N ASP A 361 18.18 -34.52 -48.10
CA ASP A 361 18.75 -33.46 -48.92
C ASP A 361 17.83 -33.05 -50.09
N LYS A 362 16.79 -33.84 -50.40
CA LYS A 362 15.86 -33.61 -51.51
C LYS A 362 14.79 -32.60 -51.14
N ASN A 363 14.33 -32.59 -49.87
CA ASN A 363 13.25 -31.73 -49.37
C ASN A 363 13.72 -30.58 -48.45
N TYR A 364 14.96 -30.10 -48.66
CA TYR A 364 15.61 -29.05 -47.87
C TYR A 364 14.76 -27.77 -47.64
N GLN A 365 13.99 -27.31 -48.64
CA GLN A 365 13.19 -26.09 -48.51
C GLN A 365 11.99 -26.29 -47.58
N ASP A 366 11.37 -27.47 -47.62
CA ASP A 366 10.31 -27.84 -46.70
C ASP A 366 10.86 -28.00 -45.27
N LEU A 367 12.11 -28.45 -45.10
CA LEU A 367 12.75 -28.55 -43.80
C LEU A 367 12.86 -27.20 -43.08
N PHE A 368 13.31 -26.14 -43.75
CA PHE A 368 13.41 -24.81 -43.12
C PHE A 368 12.04 -24.25 -42.73
N ASN A 369 11.05 -24.41 -43.61
CA ASN A 369 9.69 -23.99 -43.32
C ASN A 369 9.13 -24.76 -42.11
N ASN A 370 9.39 -26.07 -42.02
CA ASN A 370 8.94 -26.89 -40.90
C ASN A 370 9.70 -26.61 -39.60
N ILE A 371 11.00 -26.31 -39.63
CA ILE A 371 11.75 -25.85 -38.44
C ILE A 371 11.17 -24.55 -37.91
N ASN A 372 10.95 -23.57 -38.80
CA ASN A 372 10.41 -22.29 -38.39
C ASN A 372 8.96 -22.42 -37.88
N PHE A 373 8.16 -23.26 -38.53
CA PHE A 373 6.80 -23.59 -38.09
C PHE A 373 6.79 -24.31 -36.73
N PHE A 374 7.68 -25.29 -36.53
CA PHE A 374 7.87 -25.99 -35.25
C PHE A 374 8.23 -25.02 -34.13
N LEU A 375 9.25 -24.18 -34.33
CA LEU A 375 9.72 -23.24 -33.31
C LEU A 375 8.66 -22.17 -32.98
N ASN A 376 7.95 -21.66 -33.97
CA ASN A 376 6.86 -20.70 -33.74
C ASN A 376 5.71 -21.33 -32.93
N ASN A 377 5.28 -22.54 -33.28
CA ASN A 377 4.22 -23.22 -32.55
C ASN A 377 4.66 -23.60 -31.13
N CYS A 378 5.91 -24.06 -30.94
CA CYS A 378 6.48 -24.30 -29.61
C CYS A 378 6.53 -23.01 -28.77
N SER A 379 6.96 -21.89 -29.36
CA SER A 379 6.97 -20.58 -28.69
C SER A 379 5.57 -20.13 -28.28
N GLN A 380 4.57 -20.29 -29.17
CA GLN A 380 3.17 -20.02 -28.83
C GLN A 380 2.67 -20.92 -27.70
N ALA A 381 2.98 -22.22 -27.74
CA ALA A 381 2.61 -23.15 -26.67
C ALA A 381 3.21 -22.71 -25.33
N LEU A 382 4.50 -22.33 -25.30
CA LEU A 382 5.17 -21.86 -24.09
C LEU A 382 4.59 -20.55 -23.56
N ARG A 383 4.24 -19.60 -24.42
CA ARG A 383 3.54 -18.38 -24.00
C ARG A 383 2.20 -18.68 -23.34
N LEU A 384 1.43 -19.62 -23.89
CA LEU A 384 0.16 -20.03 -23.30
C LEU A 384 0.36 -20.69 -21.92
N VAL A 385 1.44 -21.46 -21.74
CA VAL A 385 1.83 -22.02 -20.43
C VAL A 385 2.16 -20.90 -19.45
N GLU A 386 3.00 -19.95 -19.87
CA GLU A 386 3.46 -18.82 -19.05
C GLU A 386 2.29 -17.90 -18.65
N GLU A 387 1.37 -17.61 -19.56
CA GLU A 387 0.11 -16.92 -19.28
C GLU A 387 -0.75 -17.68 -18.27
N ASN A 388 -0.89 -19.00 -18.42
CA ASN A 388 -1.65 -19.82 -17.46
C ASN A 388 -1.00 -19.86 -16.08
N ILE A 389 0.33 -19.93 -15.98
CA ILE A 389 1.06 -19.86 -14.71
C ILE A 389 0.86 -18.48 -14.08
N THR A 390 1.04 -17.41 -14.84
CA THR A 390 0.89 -16.03 -14.36
C THR A 390 -0.53 -15.76 -13.86
N ASN A 391 -1.55 -16.28 -14.55
CA ASN A 391 -2.94 -16.17 -14.11
C ASN A 391 -3.18 -16.98 -12.82
N LYS A 392 -2.65 -18.21 -12.71
CA LYS A 392 -2.71 -18.98 -11.46
C LYS A 392 -2.00 -18.28 -10.29
N GLU A 393 -0.88 -17.60 -10.53
CA GLU A 393 -0.18 -16.82 -9.51
C GLU A 393 -1.00 -15.60 -9.05
N LYS A 394 -1.62 -14.87 -9.98
CA LYS A 394 -2.54 -13.78 -9.65
C LYS A 394 -3.75 -14.28 -8.85
N ASP A 395 -4.35 -15.39 -9.25
CA ASP A 395 -5.48 -16.00 -8.53
C ASP A 395 -5.08 -16.39 -7.10
N ASN A 396 -3.86 -16.92 -6.92
CA ASN A 396 -3.30 -17.21 -5.61
C ASN A 396 -3.04 -15.95 -4.77
N GLN A 397 -2.60 -14.86 -5.38
CA GLN A 397 -2.40 -13.59 -4.69
C GLN A 397 -3.74 -12.98 -4.24
N VAL A 398 -4.77 -13.00 -5.09
CA VAL A 398 -6.14 -12.56 -4.73
C VAL A 398 -6.68 -13.39 -3.56
N LYS A 399 -6.47 -14.71 -3.58
CA LYS A 399 -6.79 -15.62 -2.47
C LYS A 399 -6.11 -15.22 -1.16
N GLN A 400 -4.80 -14.98 -1.19
CA GLN A 400 -4.05 -14.62 0.02
C GLN A 400 -4.48 -13.25 0.58
N ASN A 401 -4.64 -12.24 -0.29
CA ASN A 401 -5.11 -10.91 0.12
C ASN A 401 -6.50 -10.98 0.76
N PHE A 402 -7.38 -11.83 0.24
CA PHE A 402 -8.70 -12.03 0.82
C PHE A 402 -8.63 -12.68 2.21
N ILE A 403 -7.84 -13.75 2.38
CA ILE A 403 -7.65 -14.43 3.67
C ILE A 403 -7.12 -13.44 4.72
N GLU A 404 -6.12 -12.64 4.35
CA GLU A 404 -5.54 -11.63 5.22
C GLU A 404 -6.56 -10.54 5.58
N TYR A 405 -7.32 -10.03 4.60
CA TYR A 405 -8.36 -9.03 4.85
C TYR A 405 -9.45 -9.57 5.80
N PHE A 406 -9.91 -10.81 5.56
CA PHE A 406 -10.94 -11.43 6.39
C PHE A 406 -10.47 -11.61 7.83
N GLU A 407 -9.30 -12.21 8.06
CA GLU A 407 -8.78 -12.44 9.42
C GLU A 407 -8.46 -11.11 10.15
N ASN A 408 -7.95 -10.09 9.44
CA ASN A 408 -7.70 -8.77 10.03
C ASN A 408 -8.99 -8.05 10.46
N THR A 409 -10.09 -8.24 9.74
CA THR A 409 -11.37 -7.53 10.00
C THR A 409 -12.34 -8.32 10.87
N LYS A 410 -12.17 -9.64 10.98
CA LYS A 410 -12.95 -10.54 11.83
C LYS A 410 -12.92 -10.14 13.30
N SER A 411 -11.74 -9.76 13.83
CA SER A 411 -11.64 -9.29 15.22
C SER A 411 -12.49 -8.03 15.46
N LEU A 412 -12.44 -7.07 14.53
CA LEU A 412 -13.24 -5.84 14.62
C LEU A 412 -14.74 -6.18 14.60
N TYR A 413 -15.15 -7.08 13.71
CA TYR A 413 -16.54 -7.53 13.64
C TYR A 413 -17.03 -8.10 14.98
N TYR A 414 -16.29 -9.05 15.58
CA TYR A 414 -16.67 -9.64 16.87
C TYR A 414 -16.60 -8.65 18.03
N GLN A 415 -15.65 -7.71 18.00
CA GLN A 415 -15.59 -6.64 18.99
C GLN A 415 -16.84 -5.77 18.92
N LEU A 416 -17.27 -5.37 17.72
CA LEU A 416 -18.47 -4.56 17.52
C LEU A 416 -19.75 -5.31 17.93
N LEU A 417 -19.85 -6.60 17.58
CA LEU A 417 -20.99 -7.44 17.92
C LEU A 417 -21.16 -7.61 19.45
N ASN A 418 -20.06 -7.73 20.17
CA ASN A 418 -20.06 -7.99 21.62
C ASN A 418 -20.03 -6.70 22.45
N VAL A 419 -20.14 -5.51 21.85
CA VAL A 419 -20.27 -4.30 22.66
C VAL A 419 -21.66 -4.26 23.27
N ASP A 420 -21.70 -4.01 24.58
CA ASP A 420 -22.91 -3.83 25.39
C ASP A 420 -23.98 -2.96 24.73
N ILE A 421 -23.61 -2.03 23.85
CA ILE A 421 -24.53 -1.08 23.20
C ILE A 421 -25.46 -1.73 22.15
N LEU A 422 -25.15 -2.94 21.69
CA LEU A 422 -25.92 -3.65 20.64
C LEU A 422 -26.71 -4.87 21.16
N GLU A 423 -26.65 -5.16 22.46
CA GLU A 423 -27.14 -6.41 23.06
C GLU A 423 -28.63 -6.72 22.77
N ASN A 424 -29.45 -5.69 22.50
CA ASN A 424 -30.88 -5.82 22.19
C ASN A 424 -31.27 -5.32 20.77
N GLU A 425 -30.30 -4.91 19.94
CA GLU A 425 -30.54 -4.43 18.56
C GLU A 425 -30.19 -5.47 17.48
N VAL A 426 -29.48 -6.55 17.83
CA VAL A 426 -29.11 -7.62 16.89
C VAL A 426 -30.20 -8.68 16.84
N SER A 427 -30.88 -8.81 15.69
CA SER A 427 -31.85 -9.90 15.49
C SER A 427 -31.16 -11.27 15.42
N GLU A 428 -31.82 -12.33 15.88
CA GLU A 428 -31.32 -13.72 15.78
C GLU A 428 -31.01 -14.13 14.31
N ILE A 429 -31.67 -13.49 13.35
CA ILE A 429 -31.47 -13.66 11.91
C ILE A 429 -30.09 -13.13 11.47
N GLU A 430 -29.62 -12.03 12.05
CA GLU A 430 -28.31 -11.41 11.76
C GLU A 430 -27.15 -12.29 12.23
N LEU A 431 -27.29 -12.89 13.42
CA LEU A 431 -26.33 -13.85 13.97
C LEU A 431 -26.23 -15.12 13.11
N ASN A 432 -27.33 -15.56 12.49
CA ASN A 432 -27.34 -16.72 11.60
C ASN A 432 -26.68 -16.45 10.25
N LYS A 433 -26.90 -15.27 9.64
CA LYS A 433 -26.18 -14.86 8.41
C LYS A 433 -24.67 -14.84 8.61
N LEU A 434 -24.21 -14.44 9.79
CA LEU A 434 -22.79 -14.46 10.11
C LEU A 434 -22.23 -15.88 10.16
N LYS A 435 -22.96 -16.80 10.80
CA LYS A 435 -22.57 -18.21 10.84
C LYS A 435 -22.52 -18.79 9.43
N GLU A 436 -23.44 -18.43 8.55
CA GLU A 436 -23.44 -18.86 7.15
C GLU A 436 -22.22 -18.34 6.38
N ILE A 437 -21.89 -17.04 6.49
CA ILE A 437 -20.69 -16.46 5.85
C ILE A 437 -19.42 -17.10 6.39
N HIS A 438 -19.32 -17.32 7.71
CA HIS A 438 -18.15 -17.93 8.33
C HIS A 438 -18.00 -19.42 7.95
N LEU A 439 -19.13 -20.14 7.84
CA LEU A 439 -19.14 -21.54 7.42
C LEU A 439 -18.80 -21.67 5.92
N ALA A 440 -19.28 -20.76 5.09
CA ALA A 440 -18.91 -20.67 3.68
C ALA A 440 -17.41 -20.39 3.52
N TYR A 441 -16.88 -19.41 4.27
CA TYR A 441 -15.45 -19.10 4.31
C TYR A 441 -14.58 -20.27 4.77
N SER A 442 -14.98 -20.96 5.86
CA SER A 442 -14.22 -22.09 6.41
C SER A 442 -14.19 -23.28 5.45
N LYS A 443 -15.34 -23.59 4.81
CA LYS A 443 -15.40 -24.61 3.74
C LYS A 443 -14.54 -24.22 2.54
N ALA A 444 -14.46 -22.94 2.23
CA ALA A 444 -13.61 -22.45 1.16
C ALA A 444 -12.14 -22.72 1.50
N LEU A 445 -11.66 -22.36 2.69
CA LEU A 445 -10.28 -22.60 3.12
C LEU A 445 -9.86 -24.08 3.11
N ASP A 446 -10.77 -24.97 3.46
CA ASP A 446 -10.52 -26.42 3.43
C ASP A 446 -10.46 -26.99 1.99
N ASN A 447 -11.12 -26.33 1.04
CA ASN A 447 -11.05 -26.68 -0.38
C ASN A 447 -9.88 -25.96 -1.06
N LYS A 448 -8.85 -26.73 -1.46
CA LYS A 448 -7.68 -26.20 -2.18
C LYS A 448 -7.97 -25.51 -3.53
N PHE A 449 -9.20 -25.59 -4.03
CA PHE A 449 -9.61 -25.14 -5.37
C PHE A 449 -10.86 -24.25 -5.35
N ILE A 450 -10.86 -23.16 -4.57
CA ILE A 450 -11.91 -22.13 -4.72
C ILE A 450 -11.63 -21.29 -5.98
N GLU A 451 -12.63 -20.95 -6.77
CA GLU A 451 -12.49 -20.02 -7.89
C GLU A 451 -12.46 -18.54 -7.42
N VAL A 452 -11.82 -17.65 -8.17
CA VAL A 452 -11.70 -16.23 -7.79
C VAL A 452 -13.06 -15.53 -7.71
N ASP A 453 -14.01 -15.91 -8.57
CA ASP A 453 -15.35 -15.32 -8.57
C ASP A 453 -16.13 -15.69 -7.31
N GLU A 454 -15.98 -16.92 -6.81
CA GLU A 454 -16.56 -17.35 -5.53
C GLU A 454 -15.95 -16.56 -4.37
N ILE A 455 -14.64 -16.30 -4.39
CA ILE A 455 -13.96 -15.49 -3.38
C ILE A 455 -14.47 -14.05 -3.38
N ASN A 456 -14.63 -13.45 -4.57
CA ASN A 456 -15.16 -12.10 -4.69
C ASN A 456 -16.59 -12.01 -4.13
N SER A 457 -17.43 -13.00 -4.43
CA SER A 457 -18.80 -13.07 -3.88
C SER A 457 -18.81 -13.15 -2.35
N ILE A 458 -17.98 -14.01 -1.76
CA ILE A 458 -17.83 -14.12 -0.30
C ILE A 458 -17.28 -12.81 0.29
N MET A 459 -16.31 -12.18 -0.39
CA MET A 459 -15.72 -10.92 0.03
C MET A 459 -16.74 -9.78 0.07
N ASP A 460 -17.60 -9.67 -0.94
CA ASP A 460 -18.61 -8.62 -0.99
C ASP A 460 -19.72 -8.86 0.05
N ALA A 461 -20.08 -10.11 0.30
CA ALA A 461 -20.96 -10.48 1.41
C ALA A 461 -20.34 -10.08 2.76
N TRP A 462 -19.05 -10.35 2.97
CA TRP A 462 -18.34 -9.99 4.21
C TRP A 462 -18.22 -8.47 4.41
N LYS A 463 -17.85 -7.73 3.36
CA LYS A 463 -17.80 -6.26 3.40
C LYS A 463 -19.16 -5.66 3.74
N SER A 464 -20.21 -6.17 3.11
CA SER A 464 -21.58 -5.70 3.37
C SER A 464 -21.96 -5.90 4.84
N GLN A 465 -21.58 -7.04 5.43
CA GLN A 465 -21.85 -7.33 6.83
C GLN A 465 -21.02 -6.47 7.80
N LEU A 466 -19.76 -6.17 7.47
CA LEU A 466 -18.93 -5.22 8.22
C LEU A 466 -19.49 -3.81 8.19
N ILE A 467 -19.88 -3.31 7.01
CA ILE A 467 -20.49 -1.99 6.85
C ILE A 467 -21.78 -1.92 7.68
N TYR A 468 -22.59 -2.97 7.60
CA TYR A 468 -23.84 -3.06 8.35
C TYR A 468 -23.62 -2.97 9.87
N ILE A 469 -22.71 -3.77 10.45
CA ILE A 469 -22.49 -3.75 11.91
C ILE A 469 -21.86 -2.43 12.39
N ILE A 470 -21.00 -1.81 11.57
CA ILE A 470 -20.43 -0.47 11.85
C ILE A 470 -21.54 0.58 11.88
N ASN A 471 -22.47 0.52 10.93
CA ASN A 471 -23.60 1.43 10.86
C ASN A 471 -24.55 1.26 12.05
N LEU A 472 -24.88 0.01 12.42
CA LEU A 472 -25.68 -0.27 13.61
C LEU A 472 -25.02 0.30 14.87
N TYR A 473 -23.74 -0.01 15.09
CA TYR A 473 -22.99 0.53 16.23
C TYR A 473 -23.02 2.06 16.26
N SER A 474 -22.77 2.70 15.12
CA SER A 474 -22.74 4.16 15.01
C SER A 474 -24.10 4.79 15.29
N GLN A 475 -25.18 4.17 14.81
CA GLN A 475 -26.55 4.61 15.06
C GLN A 475 -26.94 4.45 16.53
N ALA A 476 -26.70 3.29 17.13
CA ALA A 476 -26.97 3.03 18.55
C ALA A 476 -26.23 4.03 19.44
N ARG A 477 -24.95 4.30 19.12
CA ARG A 477 -24.14 5.31 19.81
C ARG A 477 -24.72 6.71 19.67
N TRP A 478 -25.11 7.10 18.47
CA TRP A 478 -25.70 8.41 18.21
C TRP A 478 -27.01 8.61 18.98
N TYR A 479 -27.89 7.61 19.00
CA TYR A 479 -29.14 7.65 19.76
C TYR A 479 -28.89 7.76 21.26
N LYS A 480 -27.93 6.99 21.80
CA LYS A 480 -27.53 7.05 23.20
C LYS A 480 -27.05 8.45 23.60
N ASP A 481 -26.07 8.99 22.88
CA ASP A 481 -25.47 10.28 23.18
C ASP A 481 -26.52 11.42 23.03
N SER A 482 -27.42 11.30 22.05
CA SER A 482 -28.51 12.27 21.83
C SER A 482 -29.59 12.20 22.92
N PHE A 483 -29.93 11.00 23.40
CA PHE A 483 -30.84 10.83 24.54
C PHE A 483 -30.28 11.51 25.79
N GLU A 484 -29.02 11.23 26.15
CA GLU A 484 -28.36 11.81 27.32
C GLU A 484 -28.36 13.35 27.26
N PHE A 485 -28.04 13.91 26.09
CA PHE A 485 -28.08 15.36 25.88
C PHE A 485 -29.48 15.96 26.07
N ILE A 486 -30.51 15.36 25.49
CA ILE A 486 -31.89 15.87 25.60
C ILE A 486 -32.38 15.73 27.05
N TYR A 487 -32.09 14.61 27.71
CA TYR A 487 -32.46 14.38 29.10
C TYR A 487 -31.87 15.46 30.03
N ASP A 488 -30.59 15.80 29.86
CA ASP A 488 -29.95 16.89 30.60
C ASP A 488 -30.63 18.25 30.36
N ARG A 489 -31.05 18.53 29.12
CA ARG A 489 -31.78 19.76 28.78
C ARG A 489 -33.16 19.80 29.42
N ILE A 490 -33.90 18.69 29.42
CA ILE A 490 -35.21 18.57 30.09
C ILE A 490 -35.10 18.86 31.58
N ASN A 491 -34.03 18.40 32.25
CA ASN A 491 -33.79 18.60 33.68
C ASN A 491 -33.42 20.05 34.04
N GLN A 492 -32.90 20.82 33.08
CA GLN A 492 -32.57 22.24 33.26
C GLN A 492 -33.79 23.17 33.12
N LEU A 493 -34.89 22.71 32.52
CA LEU A 493 -36.13 23.47 32.35
C LEU A 493 -36.95 23.44 33.66
N LYS A 494 -36.85 24.50 34.47
CA LYS A 494 -37.34 24.60 35.86
C LYS A 494 -38.86 24.54 36.07
N ASN A 495 -39.69 24.65 35.02
CA ASN A 495 -41.15 24.67 35.15
C ASN A 495 -41.80 23.66 34.19
N SER A 496 -42.42 22.59 34.72
CA SER A 496 -43.55 21.90 34.06
C SER A 496 -44.08 20.72 34.89
N THR A 497 -45.41 20.62 34.94
CA THR A 497 -46.24 19.52 35.45
C THR A 497 -46.31 18.36 34.45
N ILE A 498 -45.17 17.75 34.12
CA ILE A 498 -45.16 16.50 33.32
C ILE A 498 -45.14 15.30 34.28
N ASN A 499 -45.98 14.31 33.97
CA ASN A 499 -46.12 13.09 34.74
C ASN A 499 -44.80 12.29 34.75
N ASN A 500 -44.24 12.04 35.94
CA ASN A 500 -42.94 11.35 36.10
C ASN A 500 -42.89 9.98 35.40
N GLU A 501 -44.06 9.33 35.29
CA GLU A 501 -44.26 8.00 34.68
C GLU A 501 -43.82 7.93 33.21
N ILE A 502 -43.98 9.01 32.43
CA ILE A 502 -43.62 9.03 31.00
C ILE A 502 -42.10 9.20 30.80
N ILE A 503 -41.44 9.96 31.68
CA ILE A 503 -39.98 10.08 31.69
C ILE A 503 -39.36 8.76 32.15
N GLU A 504 -39.99 8.08 33.11
CA GLU A 504 -39.57 6.79 33.63
C GLU A 504 -39.60 5.70 32.55
N ASN A 505 -40.61 5.69 31.66
CA ASN A 505 -40.63 4.80 30.50
C ASN A 505 -39.46 5.02 29.53
N ALA A 506 -39.13 6.28 29.20
CA ALA A 506 -38.00 6.58 28.33
C ALA A 506 -36.65 6.18 28.96
N ILE A 507 -36.50 6.33 30.28
CA ILE A 507 -35.33 5.87 31.05
C ILE A 507 -35.27 4.34 31.07
N ASN A 508 -36.39 3.66 31.26
CA ASN A 508 -36.45 2.19 31.24
C ASN A 508 -36.05 1.65 29.87
N LEU A 509 -36.52 2.24 28.77
CA LEU A 509 -36.09 1.90 27.41
C LEU A 509 -34.59 2.14 27.19
N TYR A 510 -34.03 3.22 27.75
CA TYR A 510 -32.60 3.50 27.69
C TYR A 510 -31.77 2.47 28.48
N ASN A 511 -32.23 2.09 29.68
CA ASN A 511 -31.58 1.07 30.52
C ASN A 511 -31.68 -0.32 29.88
N ASP A 512 -32.78 -0.60 29.19
CA ASP A 512 -32.98 -1.78 28.34
C ASP A 512 -32.21 -1.68 27.01
N LYS A 513 -31.38 -0.65 26.81
CA LYS A 513 -30.52 -0.46 25.63
C LYS A 513 -31.30 -0.32 24.31
N LYS A 514 -32.58 0.04 24.36
CA LYS A 514 -33.43 0.33 23.19
C LYS A 514 -33.28 1.79 22.78
N TYR A 515 -32.06 2.21 22.45
CA TYR A 515 -31.68 3.63 22.35
C TYR A 515 -32.50 4.43 21.33
N ASN A 516 -32.85 3.85 20.19
CA ASN A 516 -33.70 4.52 19.20
C ASN A 516 -35.10 4.84 19.76
N GLN A 517 -35.71 3.89 20.47
CA GLN A 517 -37.04 4.07 21.06
C GLN A 517 -36.99 5.06 22.22
N ALA A 518 -35.99 4.92 23.10
CA ALA A 518 -35.74 5.86 24.19
C ALA A 518 -35.54 7.29 23.67
N PHE A 519 -34.76 7.47 22.60
CA PHE A 519 -34.54 8.77 21.97
C PHE A 519 -35.82 9.39 21.41
N LYS A 520 -36.66 8.60 20.72
CA LYS A 520 -37.94 9.09 20.20
C LYS A 520 -38.84 9.61 21.33
N GLU A 521 -38.97 8.84 22.40
CA GLU A 521 -39.80 9.23 23.55
C GLU A 521 -39.25 10.48 24.25
N ILE A 522 -37.94 10.56 24.51
CA ILE A 522 -37.37 11.72 25.20
C ILE A 522 -37.44 12.99 24.33
N LEU A 523 -37.30 12.87 23.01
CA LEU A 523 -37.43 13.98 22.08
C LEU A 523 -38.86 14.53 22.05
N GLU A 524 -39.88 13.66 22.03
CA GLU A 524 -41.28 14.09 22.11
C GLU A 524 -41.59 14.83 23.41
N ILE A 525 -41.02 14.37 24.53
CA ILE A 525 -41.15 15.05 25.84
C ILE A 525 -40.48 16.43 25.78
N TYR A 526 -39.27 16.52 25.22
CA TYR A 526 -38.56 17.79 25.07
C TYR A 526 -39.34 18.79 24.21
N GLN A 527 -39.85 18.35 23.06
CA GLN A 527 -40.64 19.20 22.15
C GLN A 527 -41.93 19.72 22.82
N LYS A 528 -42.59 18.89 23.64
CA LYS A 528 -43.75 19.33 24.44
C LYS A 528 -43.34 20.38 25.49
N LYS A 529 -42.20 20.21 26.17
CA LYS A 529 -41.68 21.20 27.15
C LYS A 529 -41.30 22.53 26.52
N GLU A 530 -40.61 22.53 25.38
CA GLU A 530 -40.25 23.78 24.68
C GLU A 530 -41.49 24.56 24.22
N ARG A 531 -42.52 23.87 23.73
CA ARG A 531 -43.79 24.51 23.32
C ARG A 531 -44.53 25.16 24.49
N HIS A 532 -44.47 24.58 25.69
CA HIS A 532 -45.10 25.16 26.88
C HIS A 532 -44.30 26.29 27.55
N ASN A 533 -42.99 26.41 27.28
CA ASN A 533 -42.16 27.51 27.80
C ASN A 533 -42.08 28.73 26.85
N ASN A 534 -42.53 28.59 25.59
CA ASN A 534 -42.57 29.66 24.59
C ASN A 534 -43.98 30.27 24.41
N VAL A 535 -44.93 29.93 25.27
CA VAL A 535 -46.24 30.60 25.46
C VAL A 535 -46.21 31.22 26.85
#